data_AF-A0A9J6GXN2-F1
#
_entry.id   AF-A0A9J6GXN2-F1
#
_cell.length_a   1.000
_cell.length_b   1.000
_cell.length_c   1.000
_cell.angle_alpha   90.00
_cell.angle_beta   90.00
_cell.angle_gamma   90.00
#
_symmetry.space_group_name_H-M   'P 1'
#
loop_
_entity.id
_entity.type
_entity.pdbx_description
1 polymer ?
#
loop_
_entity_poly.entity_id
_entity_poly.type
_entity_poly.pdbx_seq_one_letter_code
_entity_poly.pdbx_strand_id
1 'polypeptide(L)'
;MGNSVAKDTPPDLSITTGNVTAMWSHSGENLGSDHFILATTILGEEYRVPLGNSSLMDWPKFPERREQARLDRATTSLLTLQEWTIQLRKDMNCSTTKIWTITTALSVDPHLLHFWEAGRSLIKRCKRHQPDRRLKGRVALLTEKAARYAAHLCK
;
A
#
# COMPACT_ATOMS: atom_id res chain seq x y z
N MET A 1 -12.79 21.89 -22.42
CA MET A 1 -13.09 22.81 -21.31
C MET A 1 -12.29 22.36 -20.10
N GLY A 2 -11.06 22.84 -19.96
CA GLY A 2 -10.26 22.68 -18.74
C GLY A 2 -10.16 24.06 -18.07
N ASN A 3 -10.53 24.15 -16.81
CA ASN A 3 -10.43 25.37 -16.01
C ASN A 3 -9.31 25.20 -14.97
N SER A 4 -8.67 26.31 -14.57
CA SER A 4 -7.49 26.35 -13.69
C SER A 4 -7.73 25.90 -12.24
N VAL A 5 -8.83 25.20 -11.99
CA VAL A 5 -9.25 24.67 -10.69
C VAL A 5 -9.11 23.14 -10.65
N ALA A 6 -9.03 22.48 -11.80
CA ALA A 6 -8.74 21.06 -11.88
C ALA A 6 -7.22 20.86 -12.00
N LYS A 7 -6.59 20.33 -10.95
CA LYS A 7 -5.23 19.78 -11.04
C LYS A 7 -5.29 18.64 -12.04
N ASP A 8 -4.54 18.71 -13.15
CA ASP A 8 -4.38 17.59 -14.09
C ASP A 8 -3.76 16.42 -13.32
N THR A 9 -4.58 15.53 -12.79
CA THR A 9 -4.14 14.25 -12.24
C THR A 9 -3.85 13.33 -13.42
N PRO A 10 -2.61 12.83 -13.57
CA PRO A 10 -2.33 11.84 -14.60
C PRO A 10 -3.24 10.62 -14.37
N PRO A 11 -3.85 10.06 -15.42
CA PRO A 11 -4.72 8.90 -15.28
C PRO A 11 -3.90 7.69 -14.83
N ASP A 12 -4.52 6.81 -14.04
CA ASP A 12 -3.94 5.52 -13.71
C ASP A 12 -3.92 4.64 -14.98
N LEU A 13 -2.72 4.22 -15.41
CA LEU A 13 -2.50 3.49 -16.67
C LEU A 13 -1.94 2.08 -16.42
N SER A 14 -2.49 1.10 -17.13
CA SER A 14 -1.92 -0.25 -17.23
C SER A 14 -1.44 -0.48 -18.66
N ILE A 15 -0.15 -0.81 -18.82
CA ILE A 15 0.46 -1.09 -20.13
C ILE A 15 0.70 -2.59 -20.22
N THR A 16 0.27 -3.21 -21.32
CA THR A 16 0.56 -4.61 -21.65
C THR A 16 1.41 -4.68 -22.90
N THR A 17 2.29 -5.67 -22.99
CA THR A 17 3.16 -5.90 -24.15
C THR A 17 2.92 -7.29 -24.72
N GLY A 18 2.97 -7.41 -26.05
CA GLY A 18 2.67 -8.65 -26.78
C GLY A 18 1.19 -8.85 -27.14
N ASN A 19 0.87 -9.99 -27.73
CA ASN A 19 -0.48 -10.34 -28.18
C ASN A 19 -1.28 -10.96 -27.03
N VAL A 20 -1.59 -10.18 -26.00
CA VAL A 20 -2.32 -10.67 -24.84
C VAL A 20 -3.72 -10.06 -24.78
N THR A 21 -4.73 -10.89 -24.51
CA THR A 21 -6.09 -10.40 -24.30
C THR A 21 -6.20 -9.85 -22.87
N ALA A 22 -6.15 -8.52 -22.75
CA ALA A 22 -6.32 -7.81 -21.49
C ALA A 22 -7.69 -7.14 -21.41
N MET A 23 -8.36 -7.32 -20.28
CA MET A 23 -9.61 -6.65 -19.91
C MET A 23 -9.34 -5.78 -18.70
N TRP A 24 -9.91 -4.58 -18.68
CA TRP A 24 -9.81 -3.69 -17.52
C TRP A 24 -11.19 -3.52 -16.87
N SER A 25 -11.22 -3.37 -15.54
CA SER A 25 -12.42 -3.06 -14.78
C SER A 25 -12.14 -2.07 -13.64
N HIS A 26 -13.06 -1.13 -13.44
CA HIS A 26 -13.01 -0.19 -12.32
C HIS A 26 -13.57 -0.88 -11.07
N SER A 27 -12.75 -1.07 -10.03
CA SER A 27 -13.23 -1.72 -8.81
C SER A 27 -14.34 -0.94 -8.10
N GLY A 28 -14.39 0.39 -8.28
CA GLY A 28 -15.27 1.29 -7.53
C GLY A 28 -14.82 1.55 -6.10
N GLU A 29 -13.63 1.05 -5.74
CA GLU A 29 -13.03 1.10 -4.42
C GLU A 29 -11.76 1.94 -4.42
N ASN A 30 -11.61 2.79 -3.43
CA ASN A 30 -10.43 3.65 -3.26
C ASN A 30 -9.72 3.42 -1.93
N LEU A 31 -10.28 2.60 -1.03
CA LEU A 31 -9.75 2.29 0.30
C LEU A 31 -9.32 3.53 1.12
N GLY A 32 -9.96 4.67 0.90
CA GLY A 32 -9.62 5.94 1.55
C GLY A 32 -8.54 6.79 0.86
N SER A 33 -8.00 6.35 -0.27
CA SER A 33 -7.22 7.18 -1.20
C SER A 33 -8.13 8.08 -2.04
N ASP A 34 -7.53 9.12 -2.61
CA ASP A 34 -8.08 9.97 -3.67
C ASP A 34 -8.12 9.27 -5.04
N HIS A 35 -7.46 8.13 -5.21
CA HIS A 35 -7.47 7.30 -6.42
C HIS A 35 -8.30 6.03 -6.26
N PHE A 36 -8.94 5.58 -7.34
CA PHE A 36 -9.67 4.32 -7.39
C PHE A 36 -8.75 3.19 -7.86
N ILE A 37 -8.97 1.99 -7.31
CA ILE A 37 -8.24 0.79 -7.72
C ILE A 37 -8.75 0.35 -9.09
N LEU A 38 -7.85 0.24 -10.05
CA LEU A 38 -8.10 -0.39 -11.34
C LEU A 38 -7.66 -1.85 -11.30
N ALA A 39 -8.47 -2.74 -11.86
CA ALA A 39 -8.16 -4.15 -11.98
C ALA A 39 -8.02 -4.53 -13.46
N THR A 40 -6.85 -5.00 -13.85
CA THR A 40 -6.55 -5.48 -15.20
C THR A 40 -6.43 -7.00 -15.18
N THR A 41 -7.36 -7.67 -15.85
CA THR A 41 -7.38 -9.12 -16.03
C THR A 41 -6.73 -9.47 -17.34
N ILE A 42 -5.72 -10.33 -17.30
CA ILE A 42 -4.97 -10.76 -18.48
C ILE A 42 -5.27 -12.25 -18.70
N LEU A 43 -5.82 -12.60 -19.86
CA LEU A 43 -6.07 -14.00 -20.23
C LEU A 43 -4.77 -14.60 -20.79
N GLY A 44 -4.32 -15.69 -20.17
CA GLY A 44 -3.13 -16.43 -20.58
C GLY A 44 -3.06 -17.78 -19.89
N GLU A 45 -2.04 -18.59 -20.22
CA GLU A 45 -1.75 -19.82 -19.49
C GLU A 45 -1.41 -19.51 -18.03
N GLU A 46 -1.66 -20.47 -17.11
CA GLU A 46 -1.34 -20.32 -15.68
C GLU A 46 0.16 -19.99 -15.51
N TYR A 47 0.46 -18.71 -15.36
CA TYR A 47 1.80 -18.27 -15.07
C TYR A 47 2.09 -18.52 -13.59
N ARG A 48 2.80 -19.62 -13.31
CA ARG A 48 3.38 -19.85 -11.99
C ARG A 48 4.54 -18.88 -11.81
N VAL A 49 4.26 -17.74 -11.16
CA VAL A 49 5.31 -16.81 -10.75
C VAL A 49 6.32 -17.58 -9.90
N PRO A 50 7.62 -17.64 -10.28
CA PRO A 50 8.62 -18.21 -9.41
C PRO A 50 8.63 -17.39 -8.12
N LEU A 51 8.35 -18.06 -7.01
CA LEU A 51 8.39 -17.44 -5.69
C LEU A 51 9.82 -16.98 -5.42
N GLY A 52 10.02 -15.66 -5.46
CA GLY A 52 11.28 -15.01 -5.17
C GLY A 52 11.29 -14.41 -3.76
N ASN A 53 12.50 -14.04 -3.33
CA ASN A 53 12.69 -13.17 -2.18
C ASN A 53 12.27 -11.74 -2.56
N SER A 54 11.24 -11.21 -1.90
CA SER A 54 10.89 -9.80 -2.01
C SER A 54 11.63 -9.01 -0.92
N SER A 55 12.00 -7.77 -1.21
CA SER A 55 12.62 -6.87 -0.24
C SER A 55 11.59 -5.86 0.26
N LEU A 56 11.35 -5.86 1.58
CA LEU A 56 10.50 -4.86 2.23
C LEU A 56 11.37 -3.96 3.10
N MET A 57 11.37 -2.66 2.77
CA MET A 57 12.04 -1.66 3.58
C MET A 57 11.14 -1.18 4.71
N ASP A 58 11.68 -1.22 5.92
CA ASP A 58 11.07 -0.58 7.09
C ASP A 58 11.37 0.93 7.05
N TRP A 59 10.45 1.67 6.45
CA TRP A 59 10.55 3.11 6.27
C TRP A 59 10.68 3.88 7.60
N PRO A 60 9.99 3.52 8.70
CA PRO A 60 10.24 4.13 10.01
C PRO A 60 11.66 3.90 10.55
N LYS A 61 12.20 2.68 10.44
CA LYS A 61 13.56 2.38 10.94
C LYS A 61 14.67 3.10 10.18
N PHE A 62 14.44 3.45 8.92
CA PHE A 62 15.47 4.03 8.07
C PHE A 62 15.91 5.45 8.51
N PRO A 63 15.01 6.44 8.70
CA PRO A 63 15.34 7.74 9.28
C PRO A 63 15.93 7.65 10.69
N GLU A 64 15.40 6.78 11.55
CA GLU A 64 15.91 6.60 12.93
C GLU A 64 17.37 6.16 12.92
N ARG A 65 17.73 5.17 12.10
CA ARG A 65 19.12 4.72 11.94
C ARG A 65 20.02 5.80 11.38
N ARG A 66 19.53 6.58 10.43
CA ARG A 66 20.27 7.69 9.83
C ARG A 66 20.56 8.79 10.85
N GLU A 67 19.59 9.10 11.71
CA GLU A 67 19.76 10.09 12.77
C GLU A 67 20.70 9.58 13.86
N GLN A 68 20.57 8.30 14.27
CA GLN A 68 21.51 7.69 15.21
C GLN A 68 22.95 7.72 14.68
N ALA A 69 23.15 7.31 13.41
CA ALA A 69 24.46 7.34 12.78
C ALA A 69 24.99 8.77 12.59
N ARG A 70 24.13 9.80 12.61
CA ARG A 70 24.54 11.21 12.61
C ARG A 70 24.99 11.65 14.00
N LEU A 71 24.24 11.29 15.04
CA LEU A 71 24.56 11.59 16.43
C LEU A 71 25.86 10.91 16.89
N ASP A 72 26.07 9.65 16.50
CA ASP A 72 27.32 8.91 16.78
C ASP A 72 28.56 9.54 16.11
N ARG A 73 28.34 10.39 15.08
CA ARG A 73 29.40 11.10 14.34
C ARG A 73 29.57 12.56 14.74
N ALA A 74 28.97 12.99 15.84
CA ALA A 74 29.05 14.38 16.33
C ALA A 74 30.50 14.91 16.56
N THR A 75 31.53 14.09 16.39
CA THR A 75 32.94 14.46 16.62
C THR A 75 33.85 14.36 15.38
N THR A 76 33.39 13.96 14.19
CA THR A 76 34.33 13.71 13.07
C THR A 76 33.81 14.20 11.71
N SER A 77 34.62 15.08 11.10
CA SER A 77 34.65 15.61 9.73
C SER A 77 33.52 15.23 8.77
N LEU A 78 32.99 16.26 8.08
CA LEU A 78 32.08 16.12 6.94
C LEU A 78 32.55 14.99 6.00
N LEU A 79 31.68 14.00 5.77
CA LEU A 79 31.94 12.92 4.85
C LEU A 79 32.08 13.44 3.42
N THR A 80 32.94 12.77 2.65
CA THR A 80 32.91 12.87 1.19
C THR A 80 31.62 12.27 0.63
N LEU A 81 31.23 12.69 -0.58
CA LEU A 81 30.02 12.18 -1.25
C LEU A 81 30.05 10.66 -1.45
N GLN A 82 31.23 10.09 -1.67
CA GLN A 82 31.42 8.65 -1.82
C GLN A 82 31.14 7.90 -0.51
N GLU A 83 31.71 8.36 0.60
CA GLU A 83 31.48 7.78 1.93
C GLU A 83 30.01 7.91 2.34
N TRP A 84 29.38 9.05 2.05
CA TRP A 84 27.97 9.26 2.29
C TRP A 84 27.09 8.28 1.50
N THR A 85 27.43 8.02 0.23
CA THR A 85 26.69 7.07 -0.61
C THR A 85 26.83 5.63 -0.13
N ILE A 86 28.03 5.24 0.32
CA ILE A 86 28.28 3.93 0.91
C ILE A 86 27.45 3.75 2.18
N GLN A 87 27.44 4.76 3.04
CA GLN A 87 26.66 4.73 4.25
C GLN A 87 25.15 4.67 3.97
N LEU A 88 24.66 5.47 3.03
CA LEU A 88 23.25 5.46 2.64
C LEU A 88 22.80 4.07 2.20
N ARG A 89 23.60 3.39 1.37
CA ARG A 89 23.32 2.01 0.95
C ARG A 89 23.35 1.04 2.13
N LYS A 90 24.28 1.21 3.07
CA LYS A 90 24.37 0.38 4.27
C LYS A 90 23.11 0.54 5.13
N ASP A 91 22.71 1.78 5.42
CA ASP A 91 21.52 2.09 6.22
C ASP A 91 20.26 1.52 5.56
N MET A 92 20.16 1.66 4.24
CA MET A 92 19.07 1.13 3.42
C MET A 92 19.00 -0.41 3.48
N ASN A 93 20.13 -1.09 3.34
CA ASN A 93 20.18 -2.56 3.43
C ASN A 93 19.83 -3.03 4.84
N CYS A 94 20.28 -2.30 5.86
CA CYS A 94 20.03 -2.58 7.25
C CYS A 94 18.57 -2.36 7.69
N SER A 95 17.83 -1.46 7.03
CA SER A 95 16.39 -1.28 7.22
C SER A 95 15.53 -2.17 6.31
N THR A 96 16.16 -2.91 5.39
CA THR A 96 15.44 -3.77 4.44
C THR A 96 15.47 -5.22 4.89
N THR A 97 14.30 -5.82 5.02
CA THR A 97 14.14 -7.24 5.34
C THR A 97 13.75 -8.00 4.08
N LYS A 98 14.33 -9.20 3.89
CA LYS A 98 13.90 -10.11 2.84
C LYS A 98 12.71 -10.92 3.33
N ILE A 99 11.63 -10.90 2.57
CA ILE A 99 10.39 -11.64 2.86
C ILE A 99 10.24 -12.73 1.81
N TRP A 100 9.93 -13.94 2.28
CA TRP A 100 9.55 -15.05 1.42
C TRP A 100 8.13 -14.85 0.92
N THR A 101 7.97 -14.82 -0.39
CA THR A 101 6.64 -14.78 -1.00
C THR A 101 6.11 -16.21 -1.05
N ILE A 102 4.87 -16.46 -0.60
CA ILE A 102 4.25 -17.79 -0.63
C ILE A 102 3.02 -17.74 -1.56
N THR A 103 2.84 -18.72 -2.43
CA THR A 103 1.71 -18.79 -3.39
C THR A 103 0.40 -19.22 -2.72
N THR A 104 0.47 -19.86 -1.55
CA THR A 104 -0.74 -20.24 -0.82
C THR A 104 -1.42 -18.96 -0.36
N ALA A 105 -2.61 -18.71 -0.91
CA ALA A 105 -3.52 -17.70 -0.39
C ALA A 105 -3.60 -17.90 1.12
N LEU A 106 -3.03 -16.96 1.88
CA LEU A 106 -3.25 -16.91 3.32
C LEU A 106 -4.77 -16.88 3.47
N SER A 107 -5.33 -17.89 4.15
CA SER A 107 -6.75 -17.93 4.48
C SER A 107 -7.10 -16.57 5.06
N VAL A 108 -7.90 -15.78 4.33
CA VAL A 108 -8.29 -14.44 4.76
C VAL A 108 -8.96 -14.61 6.11
N ASP A 109 -8.51 -13.86 7.10
CA ASP A 109 -9.10 -13.93 8.43
C ASP A 109 -10.61 -13.63 8.32
N PRO A 110 -11.50 -14.56 8.76
CA PRO A 110 -12.94 -14.41 8.57
C PRO A 110 -13.51 -13.15 9.25
N HIS A 111 -12.88 -12.70 10.33
CA HIS A 111 -13.33 -11.55 11.10
C HIS A 111 -12.94 -10.23 10.43
N LEU A 112 -11.72 -10.14 9.87
CA LEU A 112 -11.33 -9.03 8.99
C LEU A 112 -12.16 -8.98 7.71
N LEU A 113 -12.46 -10.14 7.11
CA LEU A 113 -13.34 -10.22 5.95
C LEU A 113 -14.74 -9.67 6.28
N HIS A 114 -15.29 -10.04 7.43
CA HIS A 114 -16.57 -9.53 7.91
C HIS A 114 -16.56 -8.00 8.07
N PHE A 115 -15.53 -7.42 8.69
CA PHE A 115 -15.42 -5.96 8.81
C PHE A 115 -15.33 -5.26 7.46
N TRP A 116 -14.61 -5.86 6.51
CA TRP A 116 -14.48 -5.32 5.16
C TRP A 116 -15.83 -5.33 4.42
N GLU A 117 -16.56 -6.44 4.43
CA GLU A 117 -17.89 -6.54 3.83
C GLU A 117 -18.90 -5.58 4.47
N ALA A 118 -18.89 -5.49 5.80
CA ALA A 118 -19.74 -4.58 6.56
C ALA A 118 -19.44 -3.11 6.19
N GLY A 119 -18.17 -2.72 6.15
CA GLY A 119 -17.73 -1.39 5.75
C GLY A 119 -18.15 -1.05 4.31
N ARG A 120 -17.94 -1.98 3.37
CA ARG A 120 -18.32 -1.83 1.96
C ARG A 120 -19.83 -1.61 1.79
N SER A 121 -20.66 -2.35 2.52
CA SER A 121 -22.12 -2.21 2.48
C SER A 121 -22.58 -0.81 2.94
N LEU A 122 -21.96 -0.27 3.99
CA LEU A 122 -22.27 1.05 4.53
C LEU A 122 -21.80 2.17 3.61
N ILE A 123 -20.61 2.04 3.00
CA ILE A 123 -20.12 2.99 1.99
C ILE A 123 -21.07 3.02 0.79
N LYS A 124 -21.51 1.87 0.29
CA LYS A 124 -22.49 1.79 -0.81
C LYS A 124 -23.80 2.50 -0.45
N ARG A 125 -24.29 2.32 0.78
CA ARG A 125 -25.48 3.02 1.29
C ARG A 125 -25.26 4.53 1.43
N CYS A 126 -24.09 4.96 1.92
CA CYS A 126 -23.73 6.38 2.06
C CYS A 126 -23.50 7.07 0.71
N LYS A 127 -23.15 6.33 -0.36
CA LYS A 127 -23.11 6.86 -1.73
C LYS A 127 -24.51 7.01 -2.33
N ARG A 128 -25.46 6.14 -1.95
CA ARG A 128 -26.84 6.13 -2.46
C ARG A 128 -27.74 7.17 -1.77
N HIS A 129 -27.58 7.35 -0.47
CA HIS A 129 -28.28 8.39 0.29
C HIS A 129 -27.29 9.52 0.54
N GLN A 130 -27.68 10.78 0.31
CA GLN A 130 -26.88 11.97 0.67
C GLN A 130 -26.17 11.79 2.03
N PRO A 131 -24.96 12.36 2.23
CA PRO A 131 -24.01 11.94 3.25
C PRO A 131 -24.58 12.03 4.68
N ASP A 132 -25.19 10.95 5.14
CA ASP A 132 -25.67 10.81 6.50
C ASP A 132 -24.45 10.70 7.43
N ARG A 133 -24.28 11.70 8.30
CA ARG A 133 -23.20 11.76 9.29
C ARG A 133 -23.20 10.51 10.19
N ARG A 134 -24.36 9.90 10.44
CA ARG A 134 -24.47 8.65 11.23
C ARG A 134 -23.86 7.46 10.49
N LEU A 135 -24.09 7.35 9.18
CA LEU A 135 -23.48 6.29 8.37
C LEU A 135 -21.97 6.46 8.29
N LYS A 136 -21.47 7.70 8.11
CA LYS A 136 -20.03 7.99 8.15
C LYS A 136 -19.40 7.63 9.50
N GLY A 137 -20.07 7.96 10.61
CA GLY A 137 -19.60 7.58 11.95
C GLY A 137 -19.53 6.06 12.15
N ARG A 138 -20.48 5.30 11.60
CA ARG A 138 -20.45 3.83 11.64
C ARG A 138 -19.32 3.23 10.81
N VAL A 139 -19.04 3.79 9.63
CA VAL A 139 -17.89 3.39 8.81
C VAL A 139 -16.60 3.63 9.59
N ALA A 140 -16.42 4.82 10.18
CA ALA A 140 -15.23 5.14 10.98
C ALA A 140 -15.05 4.17 12.17
N LEU A 141 -16.13 3.86 12.90
CA LEU A 141 -16.09 2.89 14.00
C LEU A 141 -15.69 1.48 13.54
N LEU A 142 -16.20 1.02 12.40
CA LEU A 142 -15.83 -0.29 11.84
C LEU A 142 -14.38 -0.32 11.40
N THR A 143 -13.89 0.74 10.76
CA THR A 143 -12.47 0.87 10.38
C THR A 143 -11.57 0.83 11.62
N GLU A 144 -11.95 1.51 12.71
CA GLU A 144 -11.21 1.48 13.96
C GLU A 144 -11.19 0.07 14.59
N LYS A 145 -12.34 -0.62 14.61
CA LYS A 145 -12.42 -2.01 15.09
C LYS A 145 -11.55 -2.97 14.29
N ALA A 146 -11.59 -2.86 12.95
CA ALA A 146 -10.76 -3.65 12.06
C ALA A 146 -9.26 -3.39 12.31
N ALA A 147 -8.86 -2.12 12.47
CA ALA A 147 -7.48 -1.75 12.75
C ALA A 147 -7.00 -2.31 14.10
N ARG A 148 -7.82 -2.21 15.17
CA ARG A 148 -7.49 -2.78 16.48
C ARG A 148 -7.34 -4.30 16.42
N TYR A 149 -8.22 -4.97 15.68
CA TYR A 149 -8.16 -6.42 15.52
C TYR A 149 -6.96 -6.87 14.70
N ALA A 150 -6.64 -6.19 13.59
CA ALA A 150 -5.43 -6.44 12.81
C ALA A 150 -4.16 -6.24 13.67
N ALA A 151 -4.13 -5.18 14.49
CA ALA A 151 -3.03 -4.96 15.42
C ALA A 151 -2.91 -6.06 16.51
N HIS A 152 -4.01 -6.74 16.84
CA HIS A 152 -3.97 -7.90 17.74
C HIS A 152 -3.42 -9.15 17.05
N LEU A 153 -3.73 -9.37 15.77
CA LEU A 153 -3.21 -10.50 14.98
C LEU A 153 -1.69 -10.37 14.70
N CYS A 154 -1.16 -9.16 14.66
CA CYS A 154 0.26 -8.90 14.43
C CYS A 154 1.14 -8.97 15.71
N LYS A 155 0.54 -9.27 16.87
CA LYS A 155 1.26 -9.52 18.14
C LYS A 155 1.54 -10.99 18.31
#